data_AF-A0A0C3P5E0-F1
#
_entry.id   AF-A0A0C3P5E0-F1
#
_cell.length_a   1.000
_cell.length_b   1.000
_cell.length_c   1.000
_cell.angle_alpha   90.00
_cell.angle_beta   90.00
_cell.angle_gamma   90.00
#
_symmetry.space_group_name_H-M   'P 1'
#
loop_
_entity.id
_entity.type
_entity.pdbx_description
1 polymer ?
#
loop_
_entity_poly.entity_id
_entity_poly.type
_entity_poly.pdbx_seq_one_letter_code
_entity_poly.pdbx_strand_id
1 'polypeptide(L)'
;IVSRSTALCLVLPANAYNWLTLDLNIYVPHYNQVQLYNLLHKHHYRVIHNGKCNVKNYSLSTIYTVTTFGNNQKVIDVIVFKTVSALSPIFQFHSTAIMNFFSADSLYCTYLSLTLHHHAMVN
;
A
#
# COMPACT_ATOMS: atom_id res chain seq x y z
N ILE A 1 0.34 -7.53 -0.09
CA ILE A 1 0.49 -6.77 1.18
C ILE A 1 -0.30 -5.49 1.07
N VAL A 2 -0.91 -5.03 2.15
CA VAL A 2 -1.67 -3.79 2.19
C VAL A 2 -1.10 -2.88 3.28
N SER A 3 -1.05 -1.56 3.05
CA SER A 3 -0.51 -0.59 4.02
C SER A 3 -1.35 0.70 4.09
N ARG A 4 -0.87 1.68 4.87
CA ARG A 4 -1.42 3.04 5.06
C ARG A 4 -2.61 3.09 6.04
N SER A 5 -3.49 4.09 5.90
CA SER A 5 -4.59 4.40 6.82
C SER A 5 -5.51 3.19 7.04
N THR A 6 -5.72 2.37 6.00
CA THR A 6 -6.45 1.09 6.13
C THR A 6 -5.74 0.06 7.01
N ALA A 7 -4.41 -0.05 6.94
CA ALA A 7 -3.65 -0.92 7.85
C ALA A 7 -3.68 -0.39 9.29
N LEU A 8 -3.69 0.94 9.47
CA LEU A 8 -3.84 1.56 10.79
C LEU A 8 -5.22 1.27 11.41
N CYS A 9 -6.29 1.34 10.63
CA CYS A 9 -7.65 1.02 11.09
C CYS A 9 -7.80 -0.44 11.55
N LEU A 10 -7.02 -1.38 11.02
CA LEU A 10 -7.04 -2.77 11.46
C LEU A 10 -6.25 -3.02 12.76
N VAL A 11 -5.30 -2.13 13.10
CA VAL A 11 -4.52 -2.20 14.34
C VAL A 11 -5.23 -1.49 15.50
N LEU A 12 -6.01 -0.45 15.20
CA LEU A 12 -6.72 0.34 16.20
C LEU A 12 -8.07 -0.29 16.59
N PRO A 13 -8.52 -0.15 17.85
CA PRO A 13 -9.87 -0.57 18.25
C PRO A 13 -10.93 0.14 17.40
N ALA A 14 -12.05 -0.54 17.11
CA ALA A 14 -13.12 -0.04 16.22
C ALA A 14 -13.72 1.32 16.61
N ASN A 15 -13.56 1.74 17.88
CA ASN A 15 -14.07 3.00 18.42
C ASN A 15 -13.01 4.10 18.51
N ALA A 16 -11.80 3.85 18.01
CA ALA A 16 -10.63 4.68 18.27
C ALA A 16 -10.31 5.67 17.14
N TYR A 17 -11.13 5.72 16.08
CA TYR A 17 -10.99 6.67 14.98
C TYR A 17 -12.34 7.05 14.34
N ASN A 18 -12.50 8.32 13.97
CA ASN A 18 -13.66 8.86 13.24
C ASN A 18 -13.31 9.25 11.79
N TRP A 19 -12.12 8.89 11.30
CA TRP A 19 -11.65 9.29 9.97
C TRP A 19 -11.94 8.24 8.91
N LEU A 20 -12.27 8.71 7.70
CA LEU A 20 -12.54 7.87 6.54
C LEU A 20 -11.19 7.42 5.92
N THR A 21 -10.99 6.11 5.73
CA THR A 21 -9.84 5.60 4.96
C THR A 21 -10.07 5.88 3.49
N LEU A 22 -9.40 6.89 2.93
CA LEU A 22 -9.59 7.33 1.54
C LEU A 22 -8.60 6.69 0.56
N ASP A 23 -7.56 6.07 1.12
CA ASP A 23 -6.30 5.79 0.44
C ASP A 23 -5.72 4.44 0.89
N LEU A 24 -5.62 3.51 -0.07
CA LEU A 24 -5.18 2.13 0.14
C LEU A 24 -3.97 1.82 -0.74
N ASN A 25 -2.91 1.24 -0.17
CA ASN A 25 -1.75 0.83 -0.95
C ASN A 25 -1.66 -0.70 -0.99
N ILE A 26 -1.68 -1.29 -2.19
CA ILE A 26 -1.56 -2.72 -2.42
C ILE A 26 -0.23 -3.03 -3.08
N TYR A 27 0.58 -3.87 -2.43
CA TYR A 27 1.80 -4.43 -2.99
C TYR A 27 1.53 -5.81 -3.57
N VAL A 28 1.87 -5.99 -4.84
CA VAL A 28 1.66 -7.22 -5.59
C VAL A 28 2.92 -7.60 -6.38
N PRO A 29 3.32 -8.88 -6.41
CA PRO A 29 4.41 -9.28 -7.29
C PRO A 29 3.97 -9.19 -8.76
N HIS A 30 4.91 -8.94 -9.66
CA HIS A 30 4.65 -8.74 -11.08
C HIS A 30 3.82 -9.85 -11.73
N TYR A 31 4.04 -11.11 -11.34
CA TYR A 31 3.32 -12.25 -11.91
C TYR A 31 1.84 -12.33 -11.49
N ASN A 32 1.42 -11.68 -10.38
CA ASN A 32 0.00 -11.58 -9.98
C ASN A 32 -0.68 -10.28 -10.45
N GLN A 33 0.04 -9.36 -11.10
CA GLN A 33 -0.49 -8.05 -11.48
C GLN A 33 -1.80 -8.17 -12.28
N VAL A 34 -1.84 -9.03 -13.29
CA VAL A 34 -3.00 -9.19 -14.18
C VAL A 34 -4.24 -9.65 -13.42
N GLN A 35 -4.08 -10.61 -12.49
CA GLN A 35 -5.19 -11.11 -11.67
C GLN A 35 -5.77 -10.01 -10.78
N LEU A 36 -4.91 -9.21 -10.15
CA LEU A 36 -5.34 -8.09 -9.32
C LEU A 36 -6.04 -7.01 -10.15
N TYR A 37 -5.52 -6.69 -11.33
CA TYR A 37 -6.11 -5.67 -12.20
C TYR A 37 -7.50 -6.09 -12.66
N ASN A 38 -7.66 -7.36 -13.05
CA ASN A 38 -8.96 -7.92 -13.42
C ASN A 38 -9.95 -7.86 -12.25
N LEU A 39 -9.50 -8.15 -11.03
CA LEU A 39 -10.33 -8.04 -9.82
C LEU A 39 -10.76 -6.59 -9.58
N LEU A 40 -9.83 -5.63 -9.66
CA LEU A 40 -10.12 -4.21 -9.48
C LEU A 40 -11.13 -3.71 -10.54
N HIS A 41 -10.94 -4.09 -11.80
CA HIS A 41 -11.88 -3.77 -12.87
C HIS A 41 -13.28 -4.36 -12.62
N LYS A 42 -13.37 -5.60 -12.13
CA LYS A 42 -14.65 -6.22 -11.74
C LYS A 42 -15.37 -5.44 -10.64
N HIS A 43 -14.62 -4.78 -9.76
CA HIS A 43 -15.15 -3.90 -8.70
C HIS A 43 -15.26 -2.42 -9.11
N HIS A 44 -15.31 -2.14 -10.41
CA HIS A 44 -15.50 -0.80 -10.98
C HIS A 44 -14.37 0.20 -10.68
N TYR A 45 -13.18 -0.28 -10.30
CA TYR A 45 -11.99 0.56 -10.26
C TYR A 45 -11.40 0.71 -11.66
N ARG A 46 -11.01 1.94 -12.01
CA ARG A 46 -10.37 2.27 -13.28
C ARG A 46 -8.99 2.84 -13.02
N VAL A 47 -8.06 2.61 -13.94
CA VAL A 47 -6.73 3.22 -13.88
C VAL A 47 -6.88 4.73 -14.09
N ILE A 48 -6.49 5.50 -13.09
CA ILE A 48 -6.45 6.98 -13.12
C ILE A 48 -5.07 7.44 -13.58
N HIS A 49 -4.03 6.80 -13.05
CA HIS A 49 -2.65 7.12 -13.36
C HIS A 49 -1.81 5.85 -13.47
N ASN A 50 -0.96 5.78 -14.48
CA ASN A 50 0.00 4.69 -14.63
C ASN A 50 1.41 5.27 -14.60
N GLY A 51 1.98 5.35 -13.40
CA GLY A 51 3.36 5.77 -13.19
C GLY A 51 4.28 4.61 -13.55
N LYS A 52 4.70 4.51 -14.82
CA LYS A 52 5.91 3.75 -15.14
C LYS A 52 7.04 4.42 -14.38
N CYS A 53 7.61 3.74 -13.38
CA CYS A 53 8.85 4.21 -12.76
C CYS A 53 9.86 4.38 -13.90
N ASN A 54 10.35 5.61 -14.08
CA ASN A 54 11.23 5.94 -15.19
C ASN A 54 12.51 5.10 -15.04
N VAL A 55 12.59 3.99 -15.77
CA VAL A 55 13.64 2.96 -15.67
C VAL A 55 15.04 3.54 -15.93
N LYS A 56 15.13 4.76 -16.46
CA LYS A 56 16.37 5.40 -16.87
C LYS A 56 17.25 5.92 -15.73
N ASN A 57 16.70 6.20 -14.53
CA ASN A 57 17.48 6.89 -13.48
C ASN A 57 17.69 6.09 -12.18
N TYR A 58 16.96 4.99 -11.96
CA TYR A 58 17.14 4.13 -10.78
C TYR A 58 17.06 2.64 -11.16
N SER A 59 18.18 2.08 -11.62
CA SER A 59 18.31 0.69 -12.08
C SER A 59 18.09 -0.36 -10.96
N LEU A 60 18.12 0.06 -9.68
CA LEU A 60 18.02 -0.78 -8.49
C LEU A 60 16.63 -0.79 -7.81
N SER A 61 15.62 -0.15 -8.41
CA SER A 61 14.27 -0.19 -7.83
C SER A 61 13.67 -1.59 -7.96
N THR A 62 13.28 -2.17 -6.82
CA THR A 62 12.51 -3.43 -6.79
C THR A 62 11.06 -3.20 -7.24
N ILE A 63 10.63 -1.93 -7.26
CA ILE A 63 9.34 -1.50 -7.80
C ILE A 63 9.41 -1.50 -9.33
N TYR A 64 8.51 -2.26 -9.94
CA TYR A 64 8.32 -2.33 -11.39
C TYR A 64 7.46 -1.18 -11.90
N THR A 65 6.29 -0.98 -11.29
CA THR A 65 5.37 0.10 -11.65
C THR A 65 4.50 0.48 -10.47
N VAL A 66 4.00 1.71 -10.48
CA VAL A 66 2.96 2.17 -9.55
C VAL A 66 1.76 2.58 -10.37
N THR A 67 0.63 1.91 -10.17
CA THR A 67 -0.61 2.20 -10.89
C THR A 67 -1.70 2.58 -9.90
N THR A 68 -2.25 3.77 -10.08
CA THR A 68 -3.31 4.30 -9.24
C THR A 68 -4.66 3.97 -9.87
N PHE A 69 -5.50 3.29 -9.11
CA PHE A 69 -6.88 2.95 -9.44
C PHE A 69 -7.86 3.81 -8.64
N GLY A 70 -9.03 4.12 -9.20
CA GLY A 70 -10.11 4.71 -8.40
C GLY A 70 -11.49 4.44 -8.93
N ASN A 71 -12.49 4.65 -8.06
CA ASN A 71 -13.90 4.33 -8.33
C ASN A 71 -14.86 5.47 -7.90
N ASN A 72 -14.51 6.72 -8.20
CA ASN A 72 -15.18 7.97 -7.79
C ASN A 72 -15.20 8.26 -6.27
N GLN A 73 -15.04 7.25 -5.42
CA GLN A 73 -15.10 7.38 -3.96
C GLN A 73 -13.75 7.13 -3.29
N LYS A 74 -12.98 6.16 -3.80
CA LYS A 74 -11.73 5.70 -3.18
C LYS A 74 -10.63 5.60 -4.22
N VAL A 75 -9.39 5.73 -3.73
CA VAL A 75 -8.17 5.57 -4.53
C VAL A 75 -7.34 4.43 -3.97
N ILE A 76 -6.80 3.61 -4.86
CA ILE A 76 -5.93 2.48 -4.55
C ILE A 76 -4.64 2.64 -5.35
N ASP A 77 -3.50 2.77 -4.67
CA ASP A 77 -2.20 2.67 -5.32
C ASP A 77 -1.76 1.21 -5.33
N VAL A 78 -1.52 0.68 -6.53
CA VAL A 78 -1.00 -0.67 -6.74
C VAL A 78 0.49 -0.58 -7.07
N ILE A 79 1.31 -1.02 -6.13
CA ILE A 79 2.77 -1.10 -6.25
C ILE A 79 3.13 -2.49 -6.71
N VAL A 80 3.53 -2.60 -7.97
CA VAL A 80 3.98 -3.85 -8.56
C VAL A 80 5.48 -3.98 -8.36
N PHE A 81 5.96 -5.11 -7.86
CA PHE A 81 7.39 -5.34 -7.62
C PHE A 81 7.93 -6.59 -8.32
N LYS A 82 9.25 -6.59 -8.56
CA LYS A 82 9.97 -7.63 -9.32
C LYS A 82 10.46 -8.80 -8.44
N THR A 83 10.64 -8.56 -7.15
CA THR A 83 11.23 -9.50 -6.19
C THR A 83 10.19 -10.52 -5.68
N VAL A 84 10.67 -11.57 -4.99
CA VAL A 84 9.79 -12.52 -4.30
C VAL A 84 9.19 -11.90 -3.02
N SER A 85 9.94 -11.00 -2.39
CA SER A 85 9.54 -10.32 -1.16
C SER A 85 9.11 -8.88 -1.43
N ALA A 86 8.03 -8.47 -0.79
CA ALA A 86 7.53 -7.10 -0.78
C ALA A 86 8.26 -6.19 0.24
N LEU A 87 9.22 -6.70 1.01
CA LEU A 87 9.94 -5.89 2.01
C LEU A 87 10.68 -4.71 1.36
N SER A 88 11.53 -4.99 0.38
CA SER A 88 12.27 -3.94 -0.33
C SER A 88 11.38 -2.87 -0.96
N PRO A 89 10.31 -3.20 -1.73
CA PRO A 89 9.45 -2.18 -2.32
C PRO A 89 8.62 -1.41 -1.29
N ILE A 90 8.30 -2.00 -0.14
CA ILE A 90 7.64 -1.29 0.97
C ILE A 90 8.53 -0.15 1.48
N PHE A 91 9.80 -0.44 1.78
CA PHE A 91 10.75 0.58 2.24
C PHE A 91 11.14 1.58 1.14
N GLN A 92 11.12 1.17 -0.14
CA GLN A 92 11.41 2.07 -1.26
C GLN A 92 10.25 3.02 -1.59
N PHE A 93 9.00 2.60 -1.37
CA PHE A 93 7.82 3.41 -1.67
C PHE A 93 7.43 4.32 -0.49
N HIS A 94 7.52 3.78 0.73
CA HIS A 94 7.27 4.52 1.95
C HIS A 94 8.60 4.97 2.56
N SER A 95 9.13 6.12 2.13
CA SER A 95 10.27 6.74 2.80
C SER A 95 9.91 7.38 4.16
N THR A 96 8.94 6.82 4.89
CA THR A 96 8.52 7.31 6.21
C THR A 96 8.53 6.18 7.22
N ALA A 97 9.04 6.46 8.42
CA ALA A 97 9.25 5.47 9.48
C ALA A 97 7.94 4.85 10.02
N ILE A 98 6.77 5.42 9.68
CA ILE A 98 5.46 4.94 10.12
C ILE A 98 4.95 3.89 9.13
N MET A 99 5.50 2.68 9.20
CA MET A 99 5.05 1.56 8.37
C MET A 99 4.28 0.52 9.19
N ASN A 100 2.96 0.60 9.08
CA ASN A 100 2.05 -0.48 9.42
C ASN A 100 1.59 -1.14 8.11
N PHE A 101 1.82 -2.44 7.97
CA PHE A 101 1.35 -3.20 6.82
C PHE A 101 0.92 -4.60 7.23
N PHE A 102 0.03 -5.19 6.44
CA PHE A 102 -0.42 -6.56 6.65
C PHE A 102 -0.28 -7.38 5.38
N SER A 103 0.15 -8.63 5.56
CA SER A 103 0.15 -9.67 4.54
C SER A 103 -1.01 -10.63 4.79
N ALA A 104 -1.10 -11.72 4.02
CA ALA A 104 -2.09 -12.77 4.30
C ALA A 104 -1.83 -13.46 5.65
N ASP A 105 -0.56 -13.52 6.08
CA ASP A 105 -0.12 -14.38 7.18
C ASP A 105 0.46 -13.60 8.37
N SER A 106 0.61 -12.28 8.24
CA SER A 106 1.31 -11.47 9.24
C SER A 106 0.93 -10.01 9.24
N LEU A 107 1.00 -9.41 10.42
CA LEU A 107 0.88 -7.97 10.65
C LEU A 107 2.23 -7.42 11.09
N TYR A 108 2.64 -6.31 10.47
CA TYR A 108 3.84 -5.58 10.84
C TYR A 108 3.49 -4.17 11.27
N CYS A 109 4.04 -3.74 12.41
CA CYS A 109 3.86 -2.41 12.98
C CYS A 109 5.20 -1.94 13.55
N THR A 110 5.80 -0.92 12.94
CA THR A 110 7.16 -0.44 13.31
C THR A 110 7.17 0.21 14.70
N TYR A 111 6.08 0.89 15.08
CA TYR A 111 5.97 1.62 16.34
C TYR A 111 4.68 1.24 17.08
N LEU A 112 4.62 0.01 17.57
CA LEU A 112 3.41 -0.52 18.21
C LEU A 112 2.93 0.34 19.39
N SER A 113 3.84 0.76 20.27
CA SER A 113 3.50 1.62 21.41
C SER A 113 2.94 2.97 20.96
N LEU A 114 3.60 3.67 20.05
CA LEU A 114 3.13 4.97 19.52
C LEU A 114 1.82 4.82 18.74
N THR A 115 1.65 3.73 18.00
CA THR A 115 0.43 3.41 17.25
C THR A 115 -0.75 3.19 18.18
N LEU A 116 -0.59 2.37 19.22
CA LEU A 116 -1.65 2.08 20.19
C LEU A 116 -2.01 3.29 21.07
N HIS A 117 -1.08 4.23 21.26
CA HIS A 117 -1.35 5.49 21.97
C HIS A 117 -1.81 6.63 21.06
N HIS A 118 -2.20 6.34 19.80
CA HIS A 118 -2.65 7.35 18.82
C HIS A 118 -1.62 8.42 18.43
N HIS A 119 -0.34 8.19 18.72
CA HIS A 119 0.75 9.13 18.44
C HIS A 119 1.46 8.84 17.10
N ALA A 120 1.04 7.79 16.37
CA ALA A 120 1.68 7.39 15.11
C ALA A 120 1.49 8.36 13.94
N MET A 121 0.67 9.41 14.07
CA MET A 121 0.51 10.43 13.03
C MET A 121 1.46 11.62 13.15
N VAL A 122 2.18 11.76 14.27
CA VAL A 122 3.15 12.84 14.47
C VAL A 122 4.53 12.30 14.14
N ASN A 123 4.90 12.39 12.86
CA ASN A 123 6.30 12.34 12.42
C ASN A 123 6.44 13.06 11.08
#